data_AF-A0A350QR90-F1
#
_entry.id   AF-A0A350QR90-F1
#
_cell.length_a   1.000
_cell.length_b   1.000
_cell.length_c   1.000
_cell.angle_alpha   90.00
_cell.angle_beta   90.00
_cell.angle_gamma   90.00
#
_symmetry.space_group_name_H-M   'P 1'
#
loop_
_entity.id
_entity.type
_entity.pdbx_description
1 polymer ?
#
loop_
_entity_poly.entity_id
_entity_poly.type
_entity_poly.pdbx_seq_one_letter_code
_entity_poly.pdbx_strand_id
1 'polypeptide(L)'
;CNDSLTINDNVRLVAMGNLRADKAKQKRDQLAEVHGEKVAVDDANVFGGLDAYEAVIDHPDVDCVLLTTSPGFRPWHIERAVKAGKHVFAEKPVCLDAEGWHACQRAHDLAVKNGTAIVTGTQYRRQSNYVEAIEKINAGIIGEPMSATARYCSTGIWYREREPG
;
A
#
# COMPACT_ATOMS: atom_id res chain seq x y z
N CYS A 1 -7.52 1.76 -2.81
CA CYS A 1 -8.21 3.01 -2.41
C CYS A 1 -9.71 2.84 -2.30
N ASN A 2 -10.40 2.07 -3.16
CA ASN A 2 -11.87 1.89 -3.10
C ASN A 2 -12.38 1.64 -1.67
N ASP A 3 -11.90 0.59 -1.01
CA ASP A 3 -12.39 0.22 0.32
C ASP A 3 -12.11 1.32 1.36
N SER A 4 -10.97 2.01 1.24
CA SER A 4 -10.64 3.15 2.09
C SER A 4 -11.63 4.30 1.93
N LEU A 5 -12.11 4.57 0.71
CA LEU A 5 -13.11 5.61 0.43
C LEU A 5 -14.52 5.18 0.87
N THR A 6 -14.83 3.89 0.74
CA THR A 6 -16.12 3.32 1.15
C THR A 6 -16.33 3.41 2.66
N ILE A 7 -15.33 3.02 3.47
CA ILE A 7 -15.51 2.85 4.92
C ILE A 7 -15.14 4.09 5.74
N ASN A 8 -14.50 5.09 5.15
CA ASN A 8 -14.07 6.30 5.85
C ASN A 8 -14.71 7.54 5.25
N ASP A 9 -15.35 8.37 6.08
CA ASP A 9 -15.97 9.62 5.63
C ASP A 9 -15.00 10.79 5.55
N ASN A 10 -13.93 10.75 6.35
CA ASN A 10 -12.94 11.82 6.44
C ASN A 10 -11.71 11.56 5.56
N VAL A 11 -11.86 10.77 4.49
CA VAL A 11 -10.78 10.46 3.54
C VAL A 11 -11.21 10.89 2.15
N ARG A 12 -10.34 11.65 1.48
CA ARG A 12 -10.43 11.99 0.07
C ARG A 12 -9.20 11.51 -0.70
N LEU A 13 -9.38 11.18 -1.96
CA LEU A 13 -8.31 10.92 -2.91
C LEU A 13 -7.96 12.23 -3.62
N VAL A 14 -6.70 12.66 -3.54
CA VAL A 14 -6.26 13.99 -4.01
C VAL A 14 -5.25 13.94 -5.16
N ALA A 15 -4.55 12.82 -5.30
CA ALA A 15 -3.56 12.60 -6.34
C ALA A 15 -3.50 11.12 -6.73
N MET A 16 -3.17 10.84 -7.99
CA MET A 16 -2.96 9.49 -8.50
C MET A 16 -1.72 9.43 -9.39
N GLY A 17 -0.93 8.37 -9.26
CA GLY A 17 0.27 8.16 -10.05
C GLY A 17 0.32 6.76 -10.61
N ASN A 18 0.66 6.63 -11.89
CA ASN A 18 0.91 5.34 -12.53
C ASN A 18 1.90 5.51 -13.68
N LEU A 19 2.61 4.45 -14.07
CA LEU A 19 3.42 4.47 -15.29
C LEU A 19 2.58 4.90 -16.51
N ARG A 20 1.33 4.46 -16.56
CA ARG A 20 0.34 4.76 -17.59
C ARG A 20 -0.72 5.74 -17.08
N ALA A 21 -0.56 7.02 -17.40
CA ALA A 21 -1.50 8.07 -16.99
C ALA A 21 -2.93 7.79 -17.47
N ASP A 22 -3.12 7.23 -18.67
CA ASP A 22 -4.43 6.83 -19.20
C ASP A 22 -5.14 5.83 -18.29
N LYS A 23 -4.41 4.85 -17.75
CA LYS A 23 -4.93 3.86 -16.81
C LYS A 23 -5.26 4.47 -15.45
N ALA A 24 -4.46 5.43 -14.99
CA ALA A 24 -4.76 6.18 -13.76
C ALA A 24 -6.02 7.02 -13.91
N LYS A 25 -6.18 7.77 -15.02
CA LYS A 25 -7.39 8.56 -15.32
C LYS A 25 -8.63 7.69 -15.39
N GLN A 26 -8.57 6.60 -16.15
CA GLN A 26 -9.69 5.65 -16.24
C GLN A 26 -10.11 5.15 -14.86
N LYS A 27 -9.15 4.83 -13.98
CA LYS A 27 -9.48 4.35 -12.63
C LYS A 27 -10.02 5.46 -11.72
N ARG A 28 -9.51 6.68 -11.86
CA ARG A 28 -10.01 7.90 -11.17
C ARG A 28 -11.48 8.13 -11.52
N ASP A 29 -11.83 8.09 -12.80
CA ASP A 29 -13.19 8.30 -13.28
C ASP A 29 -14.16 7.25 -12.71
N GLN A 30 -13.79 5.97 -12.76
CA GLN A 30 -14.56 4.87 -12.15
C GLN A 30 -14.77 5.05 -10.64
N LEU A 31 -13.77 5.58 -9.93
CA LEU A 31 -13.91 5.85 -8.49
C LEU A 31 -14.81 7.05 -8.25
N ALA A 32 -14.73 8.09 -9.09
CA ALA A 32 -15.56 9.28 -8.98
C ALA A 32 -17.05 8.96 -9.23
N GLU A 33 -17.37 8.03 -10.15
CA GLU A 33 -18.73 7.54 -10.35
C GLU A 33 -19.35 6.92 -9.08
N VAL A 34 -18.54 6.28 -8.24
CA VAL A 34 -19.00 5.58 -7.02
C VAL A 34 -18.94 6.48 -5.79
N HIS A 35 -17.90 7.30 -5.66
CA HIS A 35 -17.56 8.02 -4.43
C HIS A 35 -17.73 9.54 -4.52
N GLY A 36 -18.07 10.07 -5.70
CA GLY A 36 -18.34 11.48 -5.93
C GLY A 36 -17.21 12.39 -5.46
N GLU A 37 -17.55 13.36 -4.60
CA GLU A 37 -16.64 14.39 -4.09
C GLU A 37 -15.46 13.84 -3.26
N LYS A 38 -15.53 12.60 -2.77
CA LYS A 38 -14.37 11.96 -2.13
C LYS A 38 -13.21 11.74 -3.11
N VAL A 39 -13.44 11.84 -4.43
CA VAL A 39 -12.41 11.79 -5.47
C VAL A 39 -12.09 13.20 -5.97
N ALA A 40 -11.31 13.94 -5.18
CA ALA A 40 -10.85 15.29 -5.49
C ALA A 40 -9.54 15.27 -6.30
N VAL A 41 -9.54 14.53 -7.42
CA VAL A 41 -8.37 14.39 -8.30
C VAL A 41 -8.66 15.00 -9.66
N ASP A 42 -8.17 16.21 -9.89
CA ASP A 42 -8.24 16.84 -11.20
C ASP A 42 -7.23 16.22 -12.17
N ASP A 43 -7.39 16.49 -13.47
CA ASP A 43 -6.51 15.95 -14.51
C ASP A 43 -5.03 16.34 -14.32
N ALA A 44 -4.77 17.49 -13.70
CA ALA A 44 -3.43 17.95 -13.34
C ALA A 44 -2.79 17.13 -12.20
N ASN A 45 -3.59 16.44 -11.39
CA ASN A 45 -3.16 15.61 -10.26
C ASN A 45 -3.14 14.12 -10.60
N VAL A 46 -3.19 13.79 -11.90
CA VAL A 46 -2.96 12.44 -12.42
C VAL A 46 -1.61 12.40 -13.12
N PHE A 47 -0.65 11.76 -12.47
CA PHE A 47 0.75 11.73 -12.90
C PHE A 47 1.09 10.44 -13.64
N GLY A 48 1.87 10.59 -14.72
CA GLY A 48 2.35 9.52 -15.60
C GLY A 48 3.86 9.29 -15.51
N GLY A 49 4.34 8.12 -15.93
CA GLY A 49 5.77 7.84 -16.04
C GLY A 49 6.41 7.27 -14.78
N LEU A 50 7.75 7.14 -14.81
CA LEU A 50 8.54 6.56 -13.73
C LEU A 50 8.54 7.44 -12.47
N ASP A 51 8.50 8.76 -12.65
CA ASP A 51 8.57 9.74 -11.55
C ASP A 51 7.19 10.09 -10.99
N ALA A 52 6.12 9.45 -11.48
CA ALA A 52 4.75 9.71 -11.03
C ALA A 52 4.56 9.51 -9.53
N TYR A 53 5.30 8.58 -8.92
CA TYR A 53 5.22 8.34 -7.47
C TYR A 53 5.77 9.51 -6.67
N GLU A 54 6.80 10.21 -7.15
CA GLU A 54 7.36 11.39 -6.50
C GLU A 54 6.37 12.54 -6.51
N ALA A 55 5.74 12.78 -7.67
CA ALA A 55 4.71 13.81 -7.81
C ALA A 55 3.50 13.57 -6.88
N VAL A 56 3.08 12.32 -6.69
CA VAL A 56 2.04 11.98 -5.70
C VAL A 56 2.52 12.26 -4.27
N ILE A 57 3.74 11.84 -3.93
CA ILE A 57 4.29 12.03 -2.58
C ILE A 57 4.45 13.52 -2.24
N ASP A 58 4.85 14.33 -3.22
CA ASP A 58 5.12 15.76 -3.03
C ASP A 58 3.85 16.63 -3.10
N HIS A 59 2.71 16.05 -3.47
CA HIS A 59 1.45 16.78 -3.52
C HIS A 59 1.12 17.34 -2.12
N PRO A 60 0.82 18.65 -2.00
CA PRO A 60 0.68 19.32 -0.69
C PRO A 60 -0.43 18.73 0.17
N ASP A 61 -1.52 18.29 -0.47
CA ASP A 61 -2.70 17.72 0.21
C ASP A 61 -2.58 16.22 0.56
N VAL A 62 -1.44 15.57 0.28
CA VAL A 62 -1.26 14.14 0.59
C VAL A 62 -0.73 13.99 2.01
N ASP A 63 -1.52 13.38 2.90
CA ASP A 63 -1.09 12.99 4.25
C ASP A 63 -0.60 11.53 4.31
N CYS A 64 -1.21 10.68 3.49
CA CYS A 64 -0.96 9.24 3.44
C CYS A 64 -0.86 8.77 1.99
N VAL A 65 0.16 7.96 1.67
CA VAL A 65 0.37 7.38 0.34
C VAL A 65 0.09 5.87 0.33
N LEU A 66 -0.65 5.41 -0.68
CA LEU A 66 -0.92 4.00 -0.93
C LEU A 66 -0.01 3.48 -2.05
N LEU A 67 1.05 2.78 -1.68
CA LEU A 67 2.04 2.23 -2.59
C LEU A 67 1.64 0.82 -3.05
N THR A 68 0.96 0.75 -4.19
CA THR A 68 0.48 -0.50 -4.82
C THR A 68 1.19 -0.82 -6.14
N THR A 69 2.43 -0.35 -6.31
CA THR A 69 3.29 -0.62 -7.47
C THR A 69 3.92 -2.02 -7.39
N SER A 70 4.73 -2.41 -8.37
CA SER A 70 5.51 -3.67 -8.33
C SER A 70 6.46 -3.71 -7.12
N PRO A 71 6.66 -4.87 -6.48
CA PRO A 71 7.46 -4.97 -5.26
C PRO A 71 8.94 -4.66 -5.42
N GLY A 72 9.51 -4.70 -6.63
CA GLY A 72 10.91 -4.36 -6.85
C GLY A 72 11.27 -2.90 -6.55
N PHE A 73 10.32 -1.97 -6.75
CA PHE A 73 10.55 -0.52 -6.54
C PHE A 73 10.06 -0.02 -5.18
N ARG A 74 9.21 -0.81 -4.51
CA ARG A 74 8.46 -0.35 -3.33
C ARG A 74 9.36 0.07 -2.16
N PRO A 75 10.47 -0.61 -1.84
CA PRO A 75 11.33 -0.18 -0.74
C PRO A 75 11.79 1.28 -0.87
N TRP A 76 12.17 1.71 -2.08
CA TRP A 76 12.67 3.07 -2.30
C TRP A 76 11.53 4.09 -2.27
N HIS A 77 10.34 3.70 -2.75
CA HIS A 77 9.15 4.54 -2.65
C HIS A 77 8.72 4.74 -1.19
N ILE A 78 8.85 3.70 -0.35
CA ILE A 78 8.60 3.79 1.10
C ILE A 78 9.59 4.76 1.73
N GLU A 79 10.90 4.60 1.50
CA GLU A 79 11.91 5.52 2.01
C GLU A 79 11.63 6.97 1.60
N ARG A 80 11.28 7.20 0.33
CA ARG A 80 10.96 8.54 -0.19
C ARG A 80 9.74 9.15 0.47
N ALA A 81 8.67 8.38 0.64
CA ALA A 81 7.43 8.83 1.28
C ALA A 81 7.65 9.18 2.76
N VAL A 82 8.40 8.34 3.48
CA VAL A 82 8.73 8.60 4.89
C VAL A 82 9.63 9.82 5.06
N LYS A 83 10.63 10.00 4.17
CA LYS A 83 11.47 11.21 4.14
C LYS A 83 10.65 12.48 3.90
N ALA A 84 9.58 12.38 3.12
CA ALA A 84 8.63 13.47 2.90
C ALA A 84 7.61 13.64 4.05
N GLY A 85 7.75 12.90 5.15
CA GLY A 85 6.87 12.99 6.31
C GLY A 85 5.48 12.41 6.11
N LYS A 86 5.28 11.55 5.11
CA LYS A 86 3.96 10.96 4.79
C LYS A 86 3.73 9.66 5.56
N HIS A 87 2.48 9.38 5.92
CA HIS A 87 2.06 8.03 6.31
C HIS A 87 2.08 7.10 5.09
N VAL A 88 2.40 5.83 5.29
CA VAL A 88 2.57 4.87 4.19
C VAL A 88 1.71 3.65 4.41
N PHE A 89 0.88 3.34 3.42
CA PHE A 89 0.37 1.99 3.20
C PHE A 89 1.16 1.35 2.05
N ALA A 90 1.75 0.18 2.29
CA ALA A 90 2.54 -0.56 1.31
C ALA A 90 1.92 -1.93 1.04
N GLU A 91 1.51 -2.20 -0.21
CA GLU A 91 1.02 -3.54 -0.57
C GLU A 91 2.11 -4.60 -0.39
N LYS A 92 1.68 -5.81 -0.06
CA LYS A 92 2.58 -6.97 0.07
C LYS A 92 2.93 -7.53 -1.31
N PRO A 93 4.10 -8.18 -1.48
CA PRO A 93 5.24 -8.24 -0.55
C PRO A 93 6.03 -6.94 -0.58
N VAL A 94 6.54 -6.42 0.56
CA VAL A 94 7.14 -5.08 0.61
C VAL A 94 8.50 -4.93 -0.07
N CYS A 95 9.30 -6.00 -0.13
CA CYS A 95 10.64 -6.05 -0.75
C CYS A 95 10.89 -7.45 -1.35
N LEU A 96 11.94 -7.58 -2.17
CA LEU A 96 12.29 -8.82 -2.87
C LEU A 96 13.69 -9.37 -2.51
N ASP A 97 14.58 -8.52 -1.99
CA ASP A 97 15.97 -8.84 -1.70
C ASP A 97 16.43 -8.23 -0.37
N ALA A 98 17.67 -8.53 0.01
CA ALA A 98 18.27 -8.05 1.26
C ALA A 98 18.41 -6.52 1.30
N GLU A 99 18.78 -5.89 0.19
CA GLU A 99 18.91 -4.44 0.11
C GLU A 99 17.54 -3.74 0.28
N GLY A 100 16.51 -4.26 -0.37
CA GLY A 100 15.13 -3.85 -0.20
C GLY A 100 14.67 -3.98 1.25
N TRP A 101 15.06 -5.05 1.94
CA TRP A 101 14.78 -5.22 3.36
C TRP A 101 15.46 -4.15 4.22
N HIS A 102 16.76 -3.92 4.01
CA HIS A 102 17.50 -2.90 4.76
C HIS A 102 16.93 -1.49 4.57
N ALA A 103 16.44 -1.14 3.38
CA ALA A 103 15.75 0.15 3.21
C ALA A 103 14.42 0.23 3.92
N CYS A 104 13.62 -0.84 3.89
CA CYS A 104 12.39 -0.89 4.66
C CYS A 104 12.68 -0.71 6.16
N GLN A 105 13.79 -1.24 6.68
CA GLN A 105 14.23 -0.99 8.06
C GLN A 105 14.62 0.47 8.29
N ARG A 106 15.45 1.06 7.43
CA ARG A 106 15.82 2.49 7.56
C ARG A 106 14.60 3.40 7.49
N ALA A 107 13.66 3.09 6.61
CA ALA A 107 12.39 3.80 6.52
C ALA A 107 11.55 3.62 7.78
N HIS A 108 11.50 2.42 8.36
CA HIS A 108 10.81 2.18 9.63
C HIS A 108 11.41 3.03 10.76
N ASP A 109 12.73 3.00 10.93
CA ASP A 109 13.41 3.77 11.98
C ASP A 109 13.16 5.28 11.83
N LEU A 110 13.15 5.77 10.60
CA LEU A 110 12.84 7.17 10.30
C LEU A 110 11.35 7.49 10.57
N ALA A 111 10.43 6.60 10.19
CA ALA A 111 9.01 6.79 10.44
C ALA A 111 8.70 6.88 11.93
N VAL A 112 9.31 6.00 12.74
CA VAL A 112 9.22 6.04 14.21
C VAL A 112 9.71 7.38 14.75
N LYS A 113 10.87 7.87 14.28
CA LYS A 113 11.41 9.18 14.70
C LYS A 113 10.50 10.36 14.29
N ASN A 114 9.89 10.28 13.12
CA ASN A 114 9.04 11.34 12.59
C ASN A 114 7.59 11.27 13.11
N GLY A 115 7.22 10.23 13.87
CA GLY A 115 5.84 9.99 14.28
C GLY A 115 4.91 9.61 13.13
N THR A 116 5.45 9.18 11.99
CA THR A 116 4.66 8.69 10.86
C THR A 116 4.50 7.17 10.94
N ALA A 117 3.46 6.66 10.27
CA ALA A 117 3.10 5.24 10.34
C ALA A 117 3.41 4.55 9.01
N ILE A 118 3.89 3.30 9.08
CA ILE A 118 3.99 2.39 7.95
C ILE A 118 3.12 1.18 8.23
N VAL A 119 2.18 0.89 7.34
CA VAL A 119 1.32 -0.30 7.39
C VAL A 119 1.47 -1.10 6.12
N THR A 120 1.60 -2.41 6.25
CA THR A 120 1.64 -3.32 5.10
C THR A 120 0.28 -3.99 4.88
N GLY A 121 -0.04 -4.32 3.63
CA GLY A 121 -1.26 -5.02 3.19
C GLY A 121 -1.39 -6.46 3.69
N THR A 122 -0.98 -6.76 4.93
CA THR A 122 -1.11 -8.07 5.59
C THR A 122 -2.50 -8.22 6.20
N GLN A 123 -3.52 -8.36 5.35
CA GLN A 123 -4.93 -8.28 5.74
C GLN A 123 -5.36 -9.35 6.75
N TYR A 124 -4.78 -10.56 6.69
CA TYR A 124 -5.14 -11.66 7.60
C TYR A 124 -4.87 -11.33 9.08
N ARG A 125 -3.93 -10.43 9.38
CA ARG A 125 -3.67 -9.96 10.74
C ARG A 125 -4.85 -9.18 11.36
N ARG A 126 -5.83 -8.79 10.55
CA ARG A 126 -7.01 -7.99 10.95
C ARG A 126 -8.34 -8.73 10.75
N GLN A 127 -8.30 -9.98 10.26
CA GLN A 127 -9.51 -10.79 10.12
C GLN A 127 -9.89 -11.38 11.48
N SER A 128 -11.17 -11.29 11.85
CA SER A 128 -11.67 -11.67 13.18
C SER A 128 -11.32 -13.11 13.55
N ASN A 129 -11.43 -14.06 12.62
CA ASN A 129 -11.10 -15.47 12.85
C ASN A 129 -9.60 -15.68 13.19
N TYR A 130 -8.69 -14.92 12.56
CA TYR A 130 -7.26 -14.99 12.88
C TYR A 130 -6.95 -14.30 14.21
N VAL A 131 -7.56 -13.15 14.48
CA VAL A 131 -7.39 -12.42 15.74
C VAL A 131 -7.83 -13.30 16.92
N GLU A 132 -9.05 -13.85 16.85
CA GLU A 132 -9.59 -14.74 17.89
C GLU A 132 -8.76 -16.01 18.06
N ALA A 133 -8.28 -16.61 16.96
CA ALA A 133 -7.42 -17.80 17.04
C ALA A 133 -6.11 -17.49 17.78
N ILE A 134 -5.47 -16.36 17.50
CA ILE A 134 -4.26 -15.92 18.19
C ILE A 134 -4.52 -15.62 19.66
N GLU A 135 -5.64 -14.98 20.00
CA GLU A 135 -6.04 -14.74 21.39
C GLU A 135 -6.20 -16.06 22.15
N LYS A 136 -6.87 -17.05 21.57
CA LYS A 136 -7.05 -18.39 22.18
C LYS A 136 -5.74 -19.16 22.33
N ILE A 137 -4.84 -19.07 21.35
CA ILE A 137 -3.49 -19.66 21.44
C ILE A 137 -2.73 -19.02 22.59
N ASN A 138 -2.74 -17.69 22.70
CA ASN A 138 -2.06 -16.97 23.78
C ASN A 138 -2.69 -17.23 25.16
N ALA A 139 -4.00 -17.53 25.21
CA ALA A 139 -4.69 -17.97 26.42
C ALA A 139 -4.34 -19.42 26.84
N GLY A 140 -3.50 -20.12 26.07
CA GLY A 140 -2.99 -21.45 26.42
C GLY A 140 -3.93 -22.61 26.10
N ILE A 141 -4.96 -22.41 25.25
CA ILE A 141 -5.98 -23.45 24.99
C ILE A 141 -5.41 -24.74 24.39
N ILE A 142 -4.24 -24.66 23.74
CA ILE A 142 -3.53 -25.80 23.13
C ILE A 142 -2.22 -26.16 23.88
N GLY A 143 -1.95 -25.53 25.03
CA GLY A 143 -0.64 -25.60 25.70
C GLY A 143 0.45 -24.82 24.96
N GLU A 144 1.69 -25.27 25.05
CA GLU A 144 2.85 -24.66 24.37
C GLU A 144 2.85 -24.99 22.86
N PRO A 145 2.84 -23.99 21.95
CA PRO A 145 2.89 -24.24 20.52
C PRO A 145 4.21 -24.91 20.10
N MET A 146 4.14 -26.14 19.56
CA MET A 146 5.33 -26.89 19.13
C MET A 146 5.70 -26.67 17.66
N SER A 147 4.72 -26.47 16.78
CA SER A 147 4.94 -26.23 15.35
C SER A 147 3.74 -25.56 14.70
N ALA A 148 3.96 -24.91 13.55
CA ALA A 148 2.91 -24.34 12.72
C ALA A 148 3.18 -24.63 11.24
N THR A 149 2.11 -24.84 10.46
CA THR A 149 2.16 -24.99 9.00
C THR A 149 1.21 -23.98 8.38
N ALA A 150 1.69 -23.22 7.41
CA ALA A 150 0.86 -22.32 6.62
C ALA A 150 0.92 -22.70 5.14
N ARG A 151 -0.22 -22.68 4.46
CA ARG A 151 -0.33 -22.93 3.02
C ARG A 151 -1.17 -21.83 2.38
N TYR A 152 -0.64 -21.16 1.37
CA TYR A 152 -1.38 -20.20 0.58
C TYR A 152 -1.79 -20.84 -0.75
N CYS A 153 -2.98 -21.44 -0.77
CA CYS A 153 -3.53 -22.08 -1.96
C CYS A 153 -4.27 -21.04 -2.80
N SER A 154 -3.64 -20.58 -3.87
CA SER A 154 -4.21 -19.59 -4.79
C SER A 154 -3.90 -19.98 -6.24
N THR A 155 -4.47 -19.24 -7.19
CA THR A 155 -4.09 -19.33 -8.60
C THR A 155 -2.71 -18.68 -8.82
N GLY A 156 -2.18 -18.81 -10.04
CA GLY A 156 -0.91 -18.19 -10.41
C GLY A 156 -0.93 -16.66 -10.28
N ILE A 157 0.27 -16.06 -10.21
CA ILE A 157 0.42 -14.60 -10.21
C ILE A 157 -0.01 -14.07 -11.59
N TRP A 158 -0.79 -12.99 -11.60
CA TRP A 158 -1.13 -12.30 -12.84
C TRP A 158 0.14 -11.70 -13.45
N TYR A 159 0.35 -11.90 -14.75
CA TYR A 159 1.39 -11.24 -15.51
C TYR A 159 0.77 -10.56 -16.72
N ARG A 160 1.44 -9.52 -17.21
CA ARG A 160 1.13 -8.93 -18.51
C ARG A 160 2.23 -9.34 -19.46
N GLU A 161 1.85 -9.87 -20.62
CA GLU A 161 2.82 -10.11 -21.67
C GLU A 161 3.46 -8.78 -22.08
N ARG A 162 4.75 -8.84 -22.40
CA ARG A 162 5.45 -7.67 -22.94
C ARG A 162 4.86 -7.38 -24.32
N GLU A 163 4.32 -6.18 -24.49
CA GLU A 163 3.94 -5.68 -25.81
C GLU A 163 5.21 -5.48 -26.66
N PRO A 164 5.19 -5.84 -27.95
CA PRO A 164 6.35 -5.64 -28.84
C PRO A 164 6.81 -4.17 -28.87
N GLY A 165 8.10 -3.95 -28.62
CA GLY A 165 8.74 -2.63 -28.49
C GLY A 165 9.79 -2.62 -27.39
#